data_AF-A0A7W0ZUX2-F1
#
_entry.id   AF-A0A7W0ZUX2-F1
#
_cell.length_a   1.000
_cell.length_b   1.000
_cell.length_c   1.000
_cell.angle_alpha   90.00
_cell.angle_beta   90.00
_cell.angle_gamma   90.00
#
_symmetry.space_group_name_H-M   'P 1'
#
loop_
_entity.id
_entity.type
_entity.pdbx_description
1 polymer ?
#
loop_
_entity_poly.entity_id
_entity_poly.type
_entity_poly.pdbx_seq_one_letter_code
_entity_poly.pdbx_strand_id
1 'polypeptide(L)' 'MLAKLTIKNQLTLPKAVTQAVGPAEYFEVEARAGQIVLTPVRIQRADAVRAKLA' A
#
# COMPACT_ATOMS: atom_id res chain seq x y z
N MET A 1 -14.89 9.67 2.26
CA MET A 1 -15.13 8.23 2.56
C MET A 1 -14.34 7.87 3.80
N LEU A 2 -14.80 6.92 4.61
CA LEU A 2 -14.12 6.48 5.84
C LEU A 2 -13.76 5.00 5.69
N ALA A 3 -12.62 4.60 6.25
CA ALA A 3 -12.20 3.21 6.38
C ALA A 3 -11.89 2.92 7.84
N LYS A 4 -12.19 1.70 8.30
CA LYS A 4 -11.94 1.27 9.68
C LYS A 4 -10.67 0.42 9.72
N LEU A 5 -9.81 0.71 10.69
CA LEU A 5 -8.72 -0.20 11.06
C LEU A 5 -9.29 -1.36 11.88
N THR A 6 -9.06 -2.58 11.43
CA THR A 6 -9.46 -3.78 12.19
C THR A 6 -8.46 -4.08 13.30
N ILE A 7 -8.86 -4.94 14.25
CA ILE A 7 -7.98 -5.41 15.33
C ILE A 7 -6.70 -6.11 14.82
N LYS A 8 -6.73 -6.65 13.59
CA LYS A 8 -5.56 -7.28 12.95
C LYS A 8 -4.68 -6.29 12.19
N ASN A 9 -4.85 -4.99 12.43
CA ASN A 9 -4.16 -3.91 11.72
C ASN A 9 -4.40 -3.96 10.20
N GLN A 10 -5.62 -4.33 9.78
CA GLN A 10 -6.00 -4.31 8.36
C GLN A 10 -6.82 -3.07 8.07
N LEU A 11 -6.41 -2.31 7.05
CA LEU A 11 -7.13 -1.16 6.51
C LEU A 11 -7.58 -1.47 5.09
N THR A 12 -8.90 -1.66 4.90
CA THR A 12 -9.46 -1.86 3.56
C THR A 12 -9.79 -0.53 2.93
N LEU A 13 -9.16 -0.22 1.79
CA LEU A 13 -9.40 1.02 1.06
C LEU A 13 -10.66 0.92 0.19
N PRO A 14 -11.48 1.98 0.11
CA PRO A 14 -12.59 2.00 -0.84
C PRO A 14 -12.08 1.89 -2.28
N LYS A 15 -12.75 1.07 -3.10
CA LYS A 15 -12.35 0.78 -4.48
C LYS A 15 -12.18 2.03 -5.36
N ALA A 16 -13.02 3.06 -5.14
CA ALA A 16 -12.92 4.32 -5.86
C ALA A 16 -11.57 5.04 -5.62
N VAL A 17 -10.98 4.91 -4.44
CA VAL A 17 -9.69 5.52 -4.09
C VAL A 17 -8.55 4.78 -4.77
N THR A 18 -8.55 3.44 -4.74
CA THR A 18 -7.50 2.65 -5.41
C THR A 18 -7.57 2.76 -6.93
N GLN A 19 -8.76 2.93 -7.51
CA GLN A 19 -8.92 3.19 -8.94
C GLN A 19 -8.33 4.54 -9.38
N ALA A 20 -8.42 5.57 -8.52
CA ALA A 20 -7.93 6.90 -8.83
C ALA A 20 -6.39 6.97 -8.95
N VAL A 21 -5.67 6.08 -8.26
CA VAL A 21 -4.19 6.00 -8.32
C VAL A 21 -3.68 5.03 -9.40
N GLY A 22 -4.59 4.39 -10.15
CA GLY A 22 -4.27 3.44 -11.21
C GLY A 22 -4.15 1.98 -10.75
N PRO A 23 -4.04 1.04 -11.70
CA PRO A 23 -3.94 -0.39 -11.38
C PRO A 23 -2.59 -0.69 -10.70
N ALA A 24 -2.65 -1.21 -9.48
CA ALA A 24 -1.47 -1.58 -8.69
C ALA A 24 -1.78 -2.83 -7.84
N GLU A 25 -0.83 -3.77 -7.81
CA GLU A 25 -0.91 -4.97 -6.97
C GLU A 25 -0.21 -4.77 -5.62
N TYR A 26 0.80 -3.90 -5.59
CA TYR A 26 1.62 -3.63 -4.41
C TYR A 26 1.79 -2.13 -4.21
N PHE A 27 1.90 -1.74 -2.94
CA PHE A 27 2.14 -0.37 -2.53
C PHE A 27 3.33 -0.35 -1.58
N GLU A 28 4.24 0.59 -1.79
CA GLU A 28 5.13 1.05 -0.72
C GLU A 28 4.30 1.83 0.30
N VAL A 29 4.56 1.62 1.59
CA VAL A 29 3.79 2.18 2.69
C VAL A 29 4.73 2.94 3.63
N GLU A 30 4.51 4.24 3.79
CA GLU A 30 5.27 5.07 4.74
C GLU A 30 4.36 5.96 5.58
N ALA A 31 4.84 6.34 6.76
CA ALA A 31 4.22 7.38 7.58
C ALA A 31 4.95 8.71 7.35
N ARG A 32 4.26 9.70 6.78
CA ARG A 32 4.83 11.02 6.46
C ARG A 32 3.94 12.11 7.03
N ALA A 33 4.47 12.92 7.95
CA ALA A 33 3.75 14.04 8.57
C ALA A 33 2.35 13.66 9.14
N GLY A 34 2.27 12.50 9.80
CA GLY A 34 1.01 12.00 10.39
C GLY A 34 0.03 11.39 9.38
N GLN A 35 0.43 11.22 8.12
CA GLN A 35 -0.34 10.56 7.06
C GLN A 35 0.28 9.22 6.69
N ILE A 36 -0.56 8.26 6.31
CA ILE A 36 -0.11 7.05 5.63
C ILE A 36 -0.09 7.34 4.14
N VAL A 37 1.09 7.26 3.52
CA VAL A 37 1.27 7.44 2.07
C VAL A 37 1.40 6.05 1.45
N LEU A 38 0.62 5.83 0.38
CA LEU A 38 0.61 4.58 -0.38
C LEU A 38 1.05 4.89 -1.81
N THR A 39 2.23 4.42 -2.18
CA THR A 39 2.79 4.65 -3.51
C THR A 39 2.70 3.37 -4.32
N PRO A 40 1.97 3.34 -5.46
CA PRO A 40 1.95 2.20 -6.36
C PRO A 40 3.36 1.79 -6.79
N VAL A 41 3.72 0.53 -6.62
CA VAL A 41 5.01 0.00 -7.08
C VAL A 41 4.82 -1.22 -7.97
N ARG A 42 5.70 -1.36 -8.96
CA ARG A 42 5.82 -2.59 -9.76
C ARG A 42 6.91 -3.44 -9.15
N ILE A 43 6.55 -4.52 -8.49
CA ILE A 43 7.54 -5.48 -8.00
C ILE A 43 8.03 -6.29 -9.20
N GLN A 44 9.24 -6.00 -9.67
CA GLN A 44 9.95 -6.91 -10.57
C GLN A 44 10.54 -8.04 -9.71
N ARG A 45 10.54 -9.28 -10.22
CA ARG A 45 10.92 -10.48 -9.43
C ARG A 45 12.29 -10.36 -8.73
N ALA A 46 13.20 -9.52 -9.23
CA ALA A 46 14.50 -9.26 -8.60
C ALA A 46 14.41 -8.44 -7.29
N ASP A 47 13.44 -7.53 -7.19
CA ASP A 47 13.27 -6.65 -6.03
C ASP A 47 12.63 -7.37 -4.83
N ALA A 48 11.73 -8.32 -5.12
CA ALA A 48 11.11 -9.18 -4.10
C ALA A 48 12.15 -10.03 -3.34
N VAL A 49 13.26 -10.38 -3.98
CA VAL A 49 14.35 -11.14 -3.36
C VAL A 49 15.18 -10.24 -2.43
N ARG A 50 15.48 -9.00 -2.85
CA ARG A 50 16.25 -8.05 -2.02
C ARG A 50 15.50 -7.63 -0.75
N ALA A 51 14.19 -7.41 -0.83
CA ALA A 51 13.37 -7.04 0.34
C ALA A 51 13.24 -8.16 1.38
N LYS A 52 13.45 -9.43 1.00
CA LYS A 52 13.38 -10.59 1.89
C LYS A 52 14.73 -10.92 2.56
N LEU A 53 15.82 -10.31 2.09
CA LEU A 53 17.20 -10.59 2.55
C LEU A 53 17.76 -9.49 3.47
N ALA A 54 16.97 -8.45 3.78
CA ALA A 54 17.32 -7.39 4.71
C ALA A 54 16.58 -7.56 6.05
#